data_AF-A0A7S1F6K2-F1
#
_entry.id   AF-A0A7S1F6K2-F1
#
_cell.length_a   1.000
_cell.length_b   1.000
_cell.length_c   1.000
_cell.angle_alpha   90.00
_cell.angle_beta   90.00
_cell.angle_gamma   90.00
#
_symmetry.space_group_name_H-M   'P 1'
#
loop_
_entity.id
_entity.type
_entity.pdbx_description
1 polymer ?
#
loop_
_entity_poly.entity_id
_entity_poly.type
_entity_poly.pdbx_seq_one_letter_code
_entity_poly.pdbx_strand_id
1 'polypeptide(L)'
;AFLNVLEKLELSPGDAENLFWELSAAATKNVELTTFVRGSIMLKETATKLDILPVANLDVARAHVLRAELKLHRNFANLHSIDSIANKTALKITSLGGNMEELVNRVTQFCNEVPMEDEEERSRFLETTLTVARLIMQLQGGCGFLIAPISAFMSMKSRNIDFQVTDRNENFPEGYMTEQLKDVHVGSSAFAAALQEFAKHTDDDRWPQGHPAAGLPKDGFVLLSSHGFRLKCAARLTGLPTPPFRWDNVGSRHLSALAACWAFRLQPSIVIVRSETGKVHVLHVTYENSRSVLALAFKPRRRQDVKIEFDT
;
A
#
# COMPACT_ATOMS: atom_id res chain seq x y z
N ALA A 1 32.86 0.14 14.74
CA ALA A 1 32.88 -1.27 15.19
C ALA A 1 31.86 -2.12 14.42
N PHE A 2 30.56 -1.80 14.48
CA PHE A 2 29.50 -2.53 13.75
C PHE A 2 29.67 -2.50 12.22
N LEU A 3 29.95 -1.32 11.64
CA LEU A 3 30.21 -1.19 10.20
C LEU A 3 31.40 -2.06 9.72
N ASN A 4 32.48 -2.12 10.50
CA ASN A 4 33.63 -3.00 10.20
C ASN A 4 33.26 -4.50 10.27
N VAL A 5 32.22 -4.89 11.02
CA VAL A 5 31.72 -6.28 11.03
C VAL A 5 30.90 -6.54 9.78
N LEU A 6 30.04 -5.62 9.36
CA LEU A 6 29.27 -5.75 8.11
C LEU A 6 30.18 -5.81 6.88
N GLU A 7 31.22 -4.97 6.84
CA GLU A 7 32.22 -4.96 5.78
C GLU A 7 32.99 -6.28 5.70
N LYS A 8 33.38 -6.86 6.85
CA LYS A 8 34.03 -8.18 6.91
C LYS A 8 33.12 -9.35 6.54
N LEU A 9 31.81 -9.19 6.75
CA LEU A 9 30.80 -10.14 6.31
C LEU A 9 30.34 -9.86 4.88
N GLU A 10 30.89 -8.81 4.25
CA GLU A 10 30.57 -8.25 2.93
C GLU A 10 29.05 -8.19 2.68
N LEU A 11 28.29 -7.82 3.72
CA LEU A 11 26.85 -7.58 3.64
C LEU A 11 26.57 -6.13 3.26
N SER A 12 25.58 -5.93 2.40
CA SER A 12 25.07 -4.58 2.17
C SER A 12 24.36 -4.08 3.44
N PRO A 13 24.36 -2.76 3.69
CA PRO A 13 23.61 -2.19 4.82
C PRO A 13 22.12 -2.56 4.81
N GLY A 14 21.49 -2.62 3.64
CA GLY A 14 20.08 -2.99 3.50
C GLY A 14 19.81 -4.47 3.84
N ASP A 15 20.70 -5.38 3.45
CA ASP A 15 20.56 -6.80 3.83
C ASP A 15 20.75 -7.00 5.33
N ALA A 16 21.70 -6.26 5.92
CA ALA A 16 21.94 -6.24 7.35
C ALA A 16 20.73 -5.70 8.13
N GLU A 17 20.11 -4.63 7.65
CA GLU A 17 18.91 -4.04 8.27
C GLU A 17 17.70 -4.97 8.16
N ASN A 18 17.45 -5.53 6.98
CA ASN A 18 16.38 -6.51 6.80
C ASN A 18 16.57 -7.75 7.68
N LEU A 19 17.80 -8.30 7.73
CA LEU A 19 18.12 -9.41 8.61
C LEU A 19 17.88 -9.06 10.08
N PHE A 20 18.32 -7.87 10.51
CA PHE A 20 18.12 -7.41 11.89
C PHE A 20 16.62 -7.23 12.20
N TRP A 21 15.86 -6.68 11.26
CA TRP A 21 14.43 -6.48 11.38
C TRP A 21 13.68 -7.81 11.55
N GLU A 22 14.03 -8.82 10.75
CA GLU A 22 13.48 -10.17 10.86
C GLU A 22 13.86 -10.85 12.18
N LEU A 23 15.15 -10.81 12.55
CA LEU A 23 15.63 -11.41 13.80
C LEU A 23 15.06 -10.74 15.05
N SER A 24 14.84 -9.42 15.00
CA SER A 24 14.24 -8.64 16.09
C SER A 24 12.72 -8.78 16.16
N ALA A 25 12.11 -9.50 15.22
CA ALA A 25 10.67 -9.57 15.04
C ALA A 25 10.05 -8.16 15.01
N ALA A 26 10.51 -7.33 14.06
CA ALA A 26 10.10 -5.94 13.92
C ALA A 26 10.39 -5.08 15.17
N ALA A 27 11.63 -5.15 15.66
CA ALA A 27 12.13 -4.42 16.84
C ALA A 27 11.43 -4.74 18.17
N THR A 28 10.70 -5.86 18.27
CA THR A 28 10.04 -6.28 19.51
C THR A 28 10.92 -7.14 20.42
N LYS A 29 12.07 -7.60 19.91
CA LYS A 29 13.03 -8.43 20.65
C LYS A 29 14.45 -7.90 20.46
N ASN A 30 15.23 -8.02 21.52
CA ASN A 30 16.68 -7.82 21.43
C ASN A 30 17.29 -8.95 20.61
N VAL A 31 18.13 -8.59 19.63
CA VAL A 31 18.92 -9.54 18.85
C VAL A 31 20.32 -9.55 19.43
N GLU A 32 20.76 -10.71 19.93
CA GLU A 32 22.15 -10.85 20.34
C GLU A 32 23.08 -10.72 19.13
N LEU A 33 24.21 -10.05 19.30
CA LEU A 33 25.20 -9.85 18.22
C LEU A 33 25.63 -11.17 17.59
N THR A 34 25.75 -12.24 18.39
CA THR A 34 26.07 -13.60 17.93
C THR A 34 24.99 -14.17 17.00
N THR A 35 23.71 -13.89 17.28
CA THR A 35 22.58 -14.32 16.45
C THR A 35 22.57 -13.56 15.13
N PHE A 36 22.81 -12.25 15.19
CA PHE A 36 22.93 -11.40 14.01
C PHE A 36 24.09 -11.86 13.09
N VAL A 37 25.29 -12.05 13.64
CA VAL A 37 26.46 -12.52 12.88
C VAL A 37 26.23 -13.90 12.27
N ARG A 38 25.54 -14.82 12.96
CA ARG A 38 25.17 -16.12 12.37
C ARG A 38 24.22 -15.97 11.20
N GLY A 39 23.16 -15.16 11.34
CA GLY A 39 22.25 -14.88 10.23
C GLY A 39 22.96 -14.27 9.02
N SER A 40 23.94 -13.40 9.28
CA SER A 40 24.76 -12.77 8.27
C SER A 40 25.63 -13.75 7.48
N ILE A 41 26.26 -14.72 8.17
CA ILE A 41 27.04 -15.78 7.54
C ILE A 41 26.12 -16.69 6.71
N MET A 42 24.94 -17.03 7.23
CA MET A 42 23.96 -17.87 6.51
C MET A 42 23.43 -17.23 5.22
N LEU A 43 23.27 -15.90 5.18
CA LEU A 43 22.90 -15.15 3.96
C LEU A 43 23.99 -15.19 2.88
N LYS A 44 25.25 -15.42 3.27
CA LYS A 44 26.42 -15.45 2.38
C LYS A 44 26.72 -16.85 1.85
N GLU A 45 26.47 -17.87 2.66
CA GLU A 45 26.71 -19.29 2.31
C GLU A 45 25.71 -19.85 1.27
N THR A 46 24.83 -19.01 0.72
CA THR A 46 23.87 -19.35 -0.34
C THR A 46 24.49 -19.67 -1.71
N ALA A 47 25.72 -20.20 -1.75
CA ALA A 47 26.26 -20.95 -2.88
C ALA A 47 25.91 -22.46 -2.82
N THR A 48 25.14 -22.93 -1.84
CA THR A 48 24.50 -24.26 -1.88
C THR A 48 23.05 -24.18 -1.40
N LYS A 49 22.17 -23.65 -2.25
CA LYS A 49 20.70 -23.65 -2.03
C LYS A 49 20.05 -25.04 -1.97
N LEU A 50 20.78 -26.15 -2.13
CA LEU A 50 20.19 -27.48 -2.29
C LEU A 50 20.76 -28.62 -1.42
N ASP A 51 21.91 -28.49 -0.75
CA ASP A 51 22.60 -29.66 -0.16
C ASP A 51 22.70 -29.73 1.38
N ILE A 52 22.15 -28.78 2.14
CA ILE A 52 22.20 -28.83 3.63
C ILE A 52 20.82 -29.04 4.26
N LEU A 53 19.80 -29.38 3.47
CA LEU A 53 18.47 -29.73 3.98
C LEU A 53 18.30 -31.13 4.62
N PRO A 54 19.33 -31.95 4.92
CA PRO A 54 19.08 -33.12 5.78
C PRO A 54 19.46 -32.97 7.27
N VAL A 55 20.21 -31.95 7.72
CA VAL A 55 20.84 -32.05 9.07
C VAL A 55 20.57 -30.89 10.03
N ALA A 56 20.16 -29.71 9.58
CA ALA A 56 19.81 -28.62 10.50
C ALA A 56 18.31 -28.59 10.79
N ASN A 57 17.86 -29.53 11.63
CA ASN A 57 16.68 -29.45 12.49
C ASN A 57 15.48 -28.68 11.88
N LEU A 58 15.01 -29.21 10.75
CA LEU A 58 13.81 -28.74 10.05
C LEU A 58 12.61 -28.65 10.99
N ASP A 59 12.59 -29.48 12.04
CA ASP A 59 11.57 -29.47 13.09
C ASP A 59 11.70 -28.30 14.07
N VAL A 60 12.90 -27.78 14.34
CA VAL A 60 13.10 -26.60 15.20
C VAL A 60 12.86 -25.31 14.43
N ALA A 61 13.32 -25.23 13.17
CA ALA A 61 12.99 -24.12 12.29
C ALA A 61 11.48 -24.10 11.97
N ARG A 62 10.86 -25.24 11.62
CA ARG A 62 9.40 -25.36 11.54
C ARG A 62 8.75 -25.04 12.87
N ALA A 63 9.22 -25.53 14.01
CA ALA A 63 8.62 -25.21 15.30
C ALA A 63 8.77 -23.74 15.68
N HIS A 64 9.80 -23.02 15.21
CA HIS A 64 9.96 -21.59 15.44
C HIS A 64 9.10 -20.75 14.50
N VAL A 65 9.00 -21.13 13.22
CA VAL A 65 8.08 -20.52 12.25
C VAL A 65 6.63 -20.80 12.67
N LEU A 66 6.28 -22.06 12.97
CA LEU A 66 4.98 -22.42 13.56
C LEU A 66 4.76 -21.74 14.91
N ARG A 67 5.76 -21.53 15.78
CA ARG A 67 5.56 -20.78 17.04
C ARG A 67 5.43 -19.27 16.84
N ALA A 68 6.07 -18.70 15.83
CA ALA A 68 5.92 -17.29 15.48
C ALA A 68 4.56 -17.06 14.82
N GLU A 69 4.15 -17.93 13.90
CA GLU A 69 2.81 -17.99 13.33
C GLU A 69 1.76 -18.30 14.41
N LEU A 70 2.02 -19.21 15.35
CA LEU A 70 1.13 -19.50 16.49
C LEU A 70 1.11 -18.39 17.54
N LYS A 71 2.13 -17.51 17.63
CA LYS A 71 2.08 -16.30 18.47
C LYS A 71 1.34 -15.17 17.77
N LEU A 72 1.48 -15.05 16.45
CA LEU A 72 0.60 -14.19 15.64
C LEU A 72 -0.86 -14.68 15.73
N HIS A 73 -1.10 -15.99 15.61
CA HIS A 73 -2.41 -16.64 15.70
C HIS A 73 -2.97 -16.71 17.13
N ARG A 74 -2.12 -16.76 18.17
CA ARG A 74 -2.59 -16.60 19.56
C ARG A 74 -2.99 -15.16 19.86
N ASN A 75 -2.45 -14.16 19.17
CA ASN A 75 -3.00 -12.81 19.20
C ASN A 75 -4.30 -12.70 18.39
N PHE A 76 -4.56 -13.59 17.43
CA PHE A 76 -5.89 -13.79 16.84
C PHE A 76 -6.86 -14.57 17.75
N ALA A 77 -6.42 -15.22 18.84
CA ALA A 77 -7.34 -15.75 19.84
C ALA A 77 -7.93 -14.64 20.74
N ASN A 78 -7.29 -13.46 20.76
CA ASN A 78 -7.96 -12.19 21.05
C ASN A 78 -8.67 -11.65 19.80
N LEU A 79 -9.34 -12.55 19.07
CA LEU A 79 -10.31 -12.19 18.04
C LEU A 79 -11.27 -11.24 18.73
N HIS A 80 -11.13 -9.97 18.38
CA HIS A 80 -11.86 -8.84 18.88
C HIS A 80 -13.29 -9.28 19.23
N SER A 81 -13.58 -9.40 20.54
CA SER A 81 -14.98 -9.47 20.94
C SER A 81 -15.68 -8.27 20.33
N ILE A 82 -16.99 -8.37 20.11
CA ILE A 82 -17.80 -7.26 19.59
C ILE A 82 -17.50 -5.94 20.35
N ASP A 83 -17.04 -6.03 21.61
CA ASP A 83 -16.62 -4.90 22.45
C ASP A 83 -15.42 -4.11 21.91
N SER A 84 -14.56 -4.70 21.08
CA SER A 84 -13.43 -3.96 20.47
C SER A 84 -13.90 -2.87 19.50
N ILE A 85 -15.15 -2.91 19.05
CA ILE A 85 -15.74 -1.84 18.22
C ILE A 85 -15.95 -0.57 19.07
N ALA A 86 -16.22 -0.71 20.37
CA ALA A 86 -16.57 0.41 21.24
C ALA A 86 -15.40 1.37 21.54
N ASN A 87 -14.15 0.89 21.47
CA ASN A 87 -12.98 1.65 21.92
C ASN A 87 -12.11 2.23 20.77
N LYS A 88 -12.63 2.31 19.55
CA LYS A 88 -11.87 2.89 18.42
C LYS A 88 -11.77 4.42 18.54
N THR A 89 -10.57 4.96 18.33
CA THR A 89 -10.34 6.41 18.31
C THR A 89 -10.95 7.03 17.05
N ALA A 90 -11.64 8.16 17.17
CA ALA A 90 -12.14 8.86 15.99
C ALA A 90 -10.98 9.26 15.07
N LEU A 91 -11.09 8.96 13.77
CA LEU A 91 -10.08 9.36 12.79
C LEU A 91 -9.99 10.89 12.72
N LYS A 92 -8.77 11.43 12.86
CA LYS A 92 -8.54 12.87 12.72
C LYS A 92 -8.58 13.25 11.24
N ILE A 93 -9.62 14.00 10.87
CA ILE A 93 -9.82 14.48 9.50
C ILE A 93 -9.60 15.99 9.47
N THR A 94 -8.66 16.44 8.65
CA THR A 94 -8.41 17.86 8.38
C THR A 94 -9.06 18.24 7.07
N SER A 95 -10.13 19.03 7.14
CA SER A 95 -10.80 19.58 5.95
C SER A 95 -9.98 20.71 5.34
N LEU A 96 -9.77 20.65 4.03
CA LEU A 96 -9.10 21.70 3.25
C LEU A 96 -10.14 22.63 2.60
N GLY A 97 -9.76 23.88 2.35
CA GLY A 97 -10.65 24.94 1.86
C GLY A 97 -11.15 24.76 0.42
N GLY A 98 -10.72 23.71 -0.27
CA GLY A 98 -11.09 23.41 -1.65
C GLY A 98 -10.15 24.03 -2.69
N ASN A 99 -9.00 24.60 -2.29
CA ASN A 99 -7.95 25.07 -3.20
C ASN A 99 -6.98 23.92 -3.53
N MET A 100 -6.74 23.66 -4.81
CA MET A 100 -5.78 22.65 -5.27
C MET A 100 -4.37 22.89 -4.73
N GLU A 101 -3.94 24.16 -4.62
CA GLU A 101 -2.63 24.51 -4.07
C GLU A 101 -2.48 24.06 -2.61
N GLU A 102 -3.54 24.21 -1.81
CA GLU A 102 -3.56 23.75 -0.42
C GLU A 102 -3.44 22.22 -0.34
N LEU A 103 -4.12 21.49 -1.24
CA LEU A 103 -4.00 20.03 -1.34
C LEU A 103 -2.57 19.63 -1.73
N VAL A 104 -1.99 20.25 -2.76
CA VAL A 104 -0.62 19.98 -3.21
C VAL A 104 0.37 20.20 -2.07
N ASN A 105 0.30 21.35 -1.38
CA ASN A 105 1.21 21.66 -0.27
C ASN A 105 1.11 20.64 0.86
N ARG A 106 -0.11 20.20 1.21
CA ARG A 106 -0.32 19.19 2.26
C ARG A 106 0.13 17.79 1.85
N VAL A 107 -0.11 17.40 0.59
CA VAL A 107 0.39 16.13 0.05
C VAL A 107 1.91 16.12 -0.01
N THR A 108 2.54 17.23 -0.43
CA THR A 108 4.00 17.38 -0.39
C THR A 108 4.54 17.24 1.02
N GLN A 109 3.89 17.86 2.00
CA GLN A 109 4.25 17.69 3.41
C GLN A 109 4.20 16.21 3.83
N PHE A 110 3.11 15.50 3.50
CA PHE A 110 3.00 14.07 3.80
C PHE A 110 4.11 13.25 3.17
N CYS A 111 4.42 13.46 1.89
CA CYS A 111 5.51 12.74 1.21
C CYS A 111 6.89 13.03 1.81
N ASN A 112 7.12 14.24 2.32
CA ASN A 112 8.37 14.59 3.00
C ASN A 112 8.50 13.91 4.38
N GLU A 113 7.38 13.62 5.05
CA GLU A 113 7.34 12.89 6.32
C GLU A 113 7.48 11.37 6.14
N VAL A 114 7.32 10.84 4.91
CA VAL A 114 7.49 9.42 4.63
C VAL A 114 8.98 9.02 4.73
N PRO A 115 9.36 7.97 5.47
CA PRO A 115 10.74 7.53 5.62
C PRO A 115 11.20 6.81 4.36
N MET A 116 11.76 7.56 3.43
CA MET A 116 12.46 7.04 2.25
C MET A 116 13.96 7.32 2.39
N GLU A 117 14.79 6.34 2.11
CA GLU A 117 16.26 6.48 2.19
C GLU A 117 16.82 7.19 0.97
N ASP A 118 16.28 6.88 -0.21
CA ASP A 118 16.71 7.44 -1.48
C ASP A 118 15.87 8.69 -1.84
N GLU A 119 16.57 9.82 -2.03
CA GLU A 119 15.96 11.09 -2.40
C GLU A 119 15.43 11.09 -3.84
N GLU A 120 16.05 10.31 -4.73
CA GLU A 120 15.53 10.12 -6.09
C GLU A 120 14.20 9.36 -6.07
N GLU A 121 14.12 8.25 -5.32
CA GLU A 121 12.86 7.55 -5.09
C GLU A 121 11.80 8.44 -4.42
N ARG A 122 12.17 9.24 -3.41
CA ARG A 122 11.26 10.22 -2.79
C ARG A 122 10.69 11.20 -3.80
N SER A 123 11.53 11.73 -4.68
CA SER A 123 11.12 12.67 -5.72
C SER A 123 10.08 12.03 -6.66
N ARG A 124 10.34 10.79 -7.13
CA ARG A 124 9.40 10.03 -7.98
C ARG A 124 8.09 9.71 -7.25
N PHE A 125 8.17 9.33 -5.98
CA PHE A 125 7.00 9.05 -5.14
C PHE A 125 6.13 10.29 -4.95
N LEU A 126 6.74 11.44 -4.68
CA LEU A 126 6.06 12.73 -4.58
C LEU A 126 5.38 13.08 -5.90
N GLU A 127 6.10 13.01 -7.02
CA GLU A 127 5.57 13.30 -8.35
C GLU A 127 4.37 12.41 -8.69
N THR A 128 4.49 11.10 -8.47
CA THR A 128 3.41 10.12 -8.64
C THR A 128 2.21 10.48 -7.77
N THR A 129 2.43 10.78 -6.49
CA THR A 129 1.36 11.09 -5.55
C THR A 129 0.62 12.37 -5.93
N LEU A 130 1.35 13.42 -6.32
CA LEU A 130 0.76 14.68 -6.80
C LEU A 130 -0.01 14.48 -8.10
N THR A 131 0.49 13.64 -9.01
CA THR A 131 -0.18 13.30 -10.26
C THR A 131 -1.48 12.54 -10.01
N VAL A 132 -1.49 11.58 -9.08
CA VAL A 132 -2.72 10.87 -8.67
C VAL A 132 -3.69 11.81 -7.96
N ALA A 133 -3.21 12.65 -7.04
CA ALA A 133 -4.04 13.63 -6.33
C ALA A 133 -4.70 14.62 -7.30
N ARG A 134 -4.03 14.94 -8.40
CA ARG A 134 -4.54 15.74 -9.50
C ARG A 134 -5.56 14.97 -10.36
N LEU A 135 -5.22 13.77 -10.79
CA LEU A 135 -6.06 12.92 -11.63
C LEU A 135 -7.38 12.56 -10.93
N ILE A 136 -7.33 12.17 -9.66
CA ILE A 136 -8.52 11.72 -8.92
C ILE A 136 -9.59 12.83 -8.84
N MET A 137 -9.17 14.08 -8.88
CA MET A 137 -10.06 15.25 -8.84
C MET A 137 -10.91 15.41 -10.10
N GLN A 138 -10.44 14.86 -11.23
CA GLN A 138 -11.11 14.93 -12.52
C GLN A 138 -12.10 13.77 -12.73
N LEU A 139 -11.93 12.66 -12.00
CA LEU A 139 -12.77 11.48 -12.13
C LEU A 139 -14.24 11.78 -11.82
N GLN A 140 -15.16 11.02 -12.44
CA GLN A 140 -16.59 11.25 -12.27
C GLN A 140 -17.20 10.43 -11.13
N GLY A 141 -16.72 9.21 -10.85
CA GLY A 141 -17.19 8.37 -9.74
C GLY A 141 -16.09 7.94 -8.75
N GLY A 142 -16.42 7.00 -7.88
CA GLY A 142 -15.53 6.57 -6.81
C GLY A 142 -14.31 5.83 -7.33
N CYS A 143 -13.15 6.04 -6.72
CA CYS A 143 -11.91 5.33 -7.05
C CYS A 143 -10.97 5.34 -5.84
N GLY A 144 -10.11 4.35 -5.72
CA GLY A 144 -9.10 4.26 -4.66
C GLY A 144 -7.72 4.00 -5.26
N PHE A 145 -6.71 4.67 -4.74
CA PHE A 145 -5.31 4.49 -5.09
C PHE A 145 -4.51 4.17 -3.85
N LEU A 146 -3.56 3.27 -3.99
CA LEU A 146 -2.54 2.97 -2.99
C LEU A 146 -1.19 3.07 -3.68
N ILE A 147 -0.40 4.05 -3.27
CA ILE A 147 0.92 4.37 -3.84
C ILE A 147 1.96 3.97 -2.81
N ALA A 148 2.89 3.11 -3.18
CA ALA A 148 3.99 2.65 -2.33
C ALA A 148 5.15 2.10 -3.17
N PRO A 149 6.38 2.04 -2.65
CA PRO A 149 7.47 1.28 -3.28
C PRO A 149 7.10 -0.19 -3.48
N ILE A 150 7.71 -0.83 -4.49
CA ILE A 150 7.45 -2.25 -4.79
C ILE A 150 7.80 -3.15 -3.60
N SER A 151 8.88 -2.82 -2.87
CA SER A 151 9.29 -3.51 -1.65
C SER A 151 8.19 -3.53 -0.58
N ALA A 152 7.45 -2.44 -0.42
CA ALA A 152 6.34 -2.35 0.52
C ALA A 152 5.20 -3.31 0.17
N PHE A 153 4.84 -3.43 -1.12
CA PHE A 153 3.83 -4.39 -1.56
C PHE A 153 4.27 -5.84 -1.35
N MET A 154 5.54 -6.15 -1.59
CA MET A 154 6.09 -7.50 -1.33
C MET A 154 6.09 -7.83 0.17
N SER A 155 6.44 -6.86 1.01
CA SER A 155 6.35 -6.95 2.48
C SER A 155 4.90 -7.16 2.96
N MET A 156 3.91 -6.58 2.28
CA MET A 156 2.51 -6.86 2.63
C MET A 156 2.07 -8.27 2.21
N LYS A 157 2.54 -8.78 1.07
CA LYS A 157 2.26 -10.17 0.68
C LYS A 157 2.83 -11.18 1.67
N SER A 158 4.03 -10.96 2.19
CA SER A 158 4.61 -11.83 3.24
C SER A 158 3.82 -11.79 4.56
N ARG A 159 2.97 -10.77 4.73
CA ARG A 159 2.02 -10.63 5.85
C ARG A 159 0.62 -11.15 5.55
N ASN A 160 0.46 -11.99 4.52
CA ASN A 160 -0.81 -12.57 4.08
C ASN A 160 -1.86 -11.52 3.64
N ILE A 161 -1.41 -10.34 3.21
CA ILE A 161 -2.28 -9.38 2.53
C ILE A 161 -2.25 -9.71 1.04
N ASP A 162 -3.42 -10.02 0.49
CA ASP A 162 -3.56 -10.37 -0.92
C ASP A 162 -4.29 -9.27 -1.69
N PHE A 163 -3.84 -9.08 -2.94
CA PHE A 163 -4.29 -8.06 -3.87
C PHE A 163 -5.01 -8.74 -5.03
N GLN A 164 -6.30 -9.00 -4.87
CA GLN A 164 -7.10 -9.81 -5.79
C GLN A 164 -7.68 -8.95 -6.90
N VAL A 165 -7.27 -9.21 -8.14
CA VAL A 165 -7.83 -8.50 -9.30
C VAL A 165 -9.24 -9.03 -9.56
N THR A 166 -10.24 -8.14 -9.59
CA THR A 166 -11.65 -8.55 -9.66
C THR A 166 -12.19 -8.64 -11.08
N ASP A 167 -11.55 -8.01 -12.06
CA ASP A 167 -12.00 -7.91 -13.45
C ASP A 167 -11.31 -8.91 -14.39
N ARG A 168 -11.17 -10.16 -13.93
CA ARG A 168 -10.57 -11.28 -14.69
C ARG A 168 -11.62 -12.08 -15.45
N ASN A 169 -11.24 -12.56 -16.63
CA ASN A 169 -11.94 -13.60 -17.38
C ASN A 169 -10.96 -14.34 -18.32
N GLU A 170 -11.49 -15.17 -19.22
CA GLU A 170 -10.68 -15.92 -20.20
C GLU A 170 -9.91 -15.02 -21.18
N ASN A 171 -10.45 -13.83 -21.50
CA ASN A 171 -9.80 -12.88 -22.41
C ASN A 171 -8.78 -11.97 -21.71
N PHE A 172 -8.94 -11.76 -20.40
CA PHE A 172 -8.09 -10.91 -19.56
C PHE A 172 -7.67 -11.71 -18.31
N PRO A 173 -6.74 -12.69 -18.46
CA PRO A 173 -6.33 -13.54 -17.36
C PRO A 173 -5.70 -12.76 -16.18
N GLU A 174 -5.04 -11.64 -16.46
CA GLU A 174 -4.46 -10.76 -15.44
C GLU A 174 -5.42 -9.65 -14.98
N GLY A 175 -6.54 -9.51 -15.69
CA GLY A 175 -7.63 -8.57 -15.43
C GLY A 175 -7.60 -7.38 -16.37
N TYR A 176 -8.78 -6.98 -16.86
CA TYR A 176 -8.92 -6.02 -17.95
C TYR A 176 -8.15 -4.71 -17.71
N MET A 177 -8.41 -4.02 -16.59
CA MET A 177 -7.75 -2.74 -16.29
C MET A 177 -6.25 -2.91 -16.02
N THR A 178 -5.85 -4.06 -15.50
CA THR A 178 -4.44 -4.37 -15.27
C THR A 178 -3.73 -4.52 -16.62
N GLU A 179 -4.29 -5.27 -17.55
CA GLU A 179 -3.73 -5.43 -18.90
C GLU A 179 -3.78 -4.13 -19.71
N GLN A 180 -4.90 -3.39 -19.67
CA GLN A 180 -5.07 -2.13 -20.39
C GLN A 180 -4.05 -1.06 -19.97
N LEU A 181 -3.71 -0.99 -18.68
CA LEU A 181 -2.75 -0.02 -18.14
C LEU A 181 -1.33 -0.58 -18.01
N LYS A 182 -1.02 -1.70 -18.68
CA LYS A 182 0.33 -2.24 -18.72
C LYS A 182 1.27 -1.25 -19.40
N ASP A 183 2.38 -0.93 -18.74
CA ASP A 183 3.41 0.00 -19.24
C ASP A 183 2.90 1.43 -19.52
N VAL A 184 1.74 1.79 -18.95
CA VAL A 184 1.15 3.12 -19.05
C VAL A 184 1.42 3.90 -17.77
N HIS A 185 2.19 4.98 -17.87
CA HIS A 185 2.50 5.86 -16.73
C HIS A 185 1.27 6.66 -16.29
N VAL A 186 1.13 6.90 -14.98
CA VAL A 186 -0.02 7.62 -14.37
C VAL A 186 -0.19 9.05 -14.89
N GLY A 187 0.90 9.68 -15.33
CA GLY A 187 0.89 11.01 -15.94
C GLY A 187 0.51 11.04 -17.42
N SER A 188 0.20 9.90 -18.04
CA SER A 188 -0.19 9.88 -19.45
C SER A 188 -1.70 10.13 -19.62
N SER A 189 -2.06 10.72 -20.76
CA SER A 189 -3.46 10.90 -21.16
C SER A 189 -4.21 9.56 -21.32
N ALA A 190 -3.52 8.51 -21.77
CA ALA A 190 -4.06 7.16 -21.88
C ALA A 190 -4.48 6.59 -20.51
N PHE A 191 -3.65 6.79 -19.48
CA PHE A 191 -3.99 6.39 -18.11
C PHE A 191 -5.23 7.12 -17.62
N ALA A 192 -5.26 8.45 -17.79
CA ALA A 192 -6.37 9.28 -17.38
C ALA A 192 -7.69 8.87 -18.06
N ALA A 193 -7.66 8.62 -19.37
CA ALA A 193 -8.83 8.19 -20.14
C ALA A 193 -9.39 6.85 -19.67
N ALA A 194 -8.53 5.83 -19.51
CA ALA A 194 -8.96 4.52 -19.03
C ALA A 194 -9.55 4.60 -17.61
N LEU A 195 -8.96 5.41 -16.74
CA LEU A 195 -9.42 5.54 -15.36
C LEU A 195 -10.68 6.39 -15.23
N GLN A 196 -10.86 7.37 -16.12
CA GLN A 196 -12.11 8.11 -16.25
C GLN A 196 -13.27 7.18 -16.63
N GLU A 197 -13.01 6.22 -17.52
CA GLU A 197 -13.99 5.20 -17.91
C GLU A 197 -14.25 4.22 -16.78
N PHE A 198 -13.20 3.70 -16.12
CA PHE A 198 -13.29 2.81 -14.97
C PHE A 198 -14.07 3.44 -13.81
N ALA A 199 -13.80 4.71 -13.48
CA ALA A 199 -14.49 5.39 -12.38
C ALA A 199 -15.91 5.84 -12.73
N LYS A 200 -16.37 5.72 -13.98
CA LYS A 200 -17.74 6.10 -14.35
C LYS A 200 -18.74 5.16 -13.64
N HIS A 201 -19.68 5.74 -12.90
CA HIS A 201 -20.71 4.99 -12.20
C HIS A 201 -21.64 4.25 -13.19
N THR A 202 -22.06 3.06 -12.80
CA THR A 202 -23.03 2.18 -13.45
C THR A 202 -23.91 1.57 -12.37
N ASP A 203 -25.15 1.22 -12.68
CA ASP A 203 -26.13 0.78 -11.67
C ASP A 203 -25.70 -0.48 -10.89
N ASP A 204 -24.86 -1.32 -11.49
CA ASP A 204 -24.37 -2.59 -10.94
C ASP A 204 -22.85 -2.62 -10.71
N ASP A 205 -22.17 -1.48 -10.84
CA ASP A 205 -20.71 -1.38 -10.80
C ASP A 205 -20.00 -2.36 -11.77
N ARG A 206 -20.57 -2.63 -12.95
CA ARG A 206 -19.95 -3.45 -14.00
C ARG A 206 -19.75 -2.70 -15.32
N TRP A 207 -18.89 -3.22 -16.17
CA TRP A 207 -18.71 -2.70 -17.52
C TRP A 207 -19.97 -2.91 -18.37
N PRO A 208 -20.38 -1.89 -19.15
CA PRO A 208 -21.61 -1.95 -19.93
C PRO A 208 -21.53 -2.97 -21.08
N GLN A 209 -22.70 -3.36 -21.59
CA GLN A 209 -22.79 -4.22 -22.78
C GLN A 209 -22.10 -3.60 -23.99
N GLY A 210 -21.42 -4.42 -24.79
CA GLY A 210 -20.65 -3.99 -25.96
C GLY A 210 -19.23 -3.47 -25.65
N HIS A 211 -18.88 -3.27 -24.38
CA HIS A 211 -17.50 -2.96 -23.98
C HIS A 211 -16.61 -4.22 -24.00
N PRO A 212 -15.30 -4.15 -24.30
CA PRO A 212 -14.41 -5.32 -24.29
C PRO A 212 -14.45 -6.11 -22.97
N ALA A 213 -14.62 -5.41 -21.85
CA ALA A 213 -14.73 -5.96 -20.50
C ALA A 213 -16.17 -6.19 -20.01
N ALA A 214 -17.16 -6.22 -20.91
CA ALA A 214 -18.59 -6.25 -20.57
C ALA A 214 -18.91 -7.28 -19.46
N GLY A 215 -19.67 -6.83 -18.45
CA GLY A 215 -20.07 -7.65 -17.32
C GLY A 215 -19.00 -7.87 -16.25
N LEU A 216 -17.73 -7.52 -16.47
CA LEU A 216 -16.71 -7.58 -15.42
C LEU A 216 -16.92 -6.44 -14.40
N PRO A 217 -16.58 -6.64 -13.12
CA PRO A 217 -16.75 -5.63 -12.08
C PRO A 217 -15.78 -4.45 -12.26
N LYS A 218 -16.23 -3.26 -11.86
CA LYS A 218 -15.50 -1.99 -11.85
C LYS A 218 -15.20 -1.53 -10.42
N ASP A 219 -14.69 -2.45 -9.60
CA ASP A 219 -14.43 -2.19 -8.19
C ASP A 219 -12.97 -2.48 -7.83
N GLY A 220 -12.54 -1.95 -6.68
CA GLY A 220 -11.19 -2.13 -6.15
C GLY A 220 -10.28 -0.91 -6.27
N PHE A 221 -9.03 -1.12 -5.92
CA PHE A 221 -7.97 -0.12 -5.87
C PHE A 221 -7.05 -0.22 -7.09
N VAL A 222 -6.44 0.91 -7.44
CA VAL A 222 -5.29 0.99 -8.32
C VAL A 222 -4.03 1.02 -7.46
N LEU A 223 -3.17 0.01 -7.62
CA LEU A 223 -1.91 -0.11 -6.90
C LEU A 223 -0.79 0.43 -7.77
N LEU A 224 -0.09 1.46 -7.30
CA LEU A 224 0.95 2.15 -8.03
C LEU A 224 2.30 2.02 -7.33
N SER A 225 3.37 1.82 -8.10
CA SER A 225 4.74 1.96 -7.64
C SER A 225 5.10 3.43 -7.37
N SER A 226 6.23 3.68 -6.70
CA SER A 226 6.84 5.02 -6.60
C SER A 226 7.15 5.64 -7.98
N HIS A 227 7.38 4.82 -9.02
CA HIS A 227 7.61 5.26 -10.40
C HIS A 227 6.34 5.55 -11.23
N GLY A 228 5.16 5.56 -10.62
CA GLY A 228 3.93 5.95 -11.32
C GLY A 228 3.36 4.89 -12.28
N PHE A 229 3.85 3.65 -12.24
CA PHE A 229 3.30 2.54 -13.02
C PHE A 229 2.40 1.66 -12.16
N ARG A 230 1.40 1.05 -12.80
CA ARG A 230 0.49 0.11 -12.13
C ARG A 230 1.20 -1.19 -11.80
N LEU A 231 0.93 -1.71 -10.60
CA LEU A 231 1.18 -3.10 -10.24
C LEU A 231 -0.05 -3.93 -10.53
N LYS A 232 -1.20 -3.51 -10.01
CA LYS A 232 -2.53 -4.10 -10.25
C LYS A 232 -3.59 -3.01 -10.27
N CYS A 233 -4.60 -3.20 -11.10
CA CYS A 233 -5.80 -2.37 -11.14
C CYS A 233 -7.01 -3.21 -10.73
N ALA A 234 -8.14 -2.55 -10.41
CA ALA A 234 -9.35 -3.23 -9.93
C ALA A 234 -9.06 -4.25 -8.81
N ALA A 235 -8.16 -3.88 -7.89
CA ALA A 235 -7.64 -4.78 -6.88
C ALA A 235 -8.47 -4.70 -5.59
N ARG A 236 -9.14 -5.80 -5.23
CA ARG A 236 -9.69 -6.00 -3.90
C ARG A 236 -8.57 -6.34 -2.92
N LEU A 237 -8.49 -5.60 -1.83
CA LEU A 237 -7.52 -5.80 -0.77
C LEU A 237 -8.10 -6.76 0.27
N THR A 238 -7.45 -7.89 0.50
CA THR A 238 -7.90 -8.92 1.45
C THR A 238 -6.81 -9.21 2.48
N GLY A 239 -7.20 -9.73 3.66
CA GLY A 239 -6.25 -9.95 4.76
C GLY A 239 -5.80 -8.67 5.48
N LEU A 240 -6.43 -7.52 5.20
CA LEU A 240 -6.09 -6.27 5.88
C LEU A 240 -6.43 -6.33 7.38
N PRO A 241 -5.56 -5.82 8.25
CA PRO A 241 -5.85 -5.71 9.68
C PRO A 241 -6.96 -4.69 9.94
N THR A 242 -7.70 -4.89 11.03
CA THR A 242 -8.68 -3.89 11.48
C THR A 242 -7.95 -2.65 12.01
N PRO A 243 -8.19 -1.45 11.46
CA PRO A 243 -7.58 -0.23 11.97
C PRO A 243 -8.14 0.11 13.37
N PRO A 244 -7.33 0.68 14.28
CA PRO A 244 -7.78 1.11 15.60
C PRO A 244 -8.59 2.42 15.56
N PHE A 245 -8.95 2.89 14.36
CA PHE A 245 -9.68 4.13 14.14
C PHE A 245 -11.11 3.86 13.68
N ARG A 246 -12.02 4.74 14.10
CA ARG A 246 -13.39 4.81 13.60
C ARG A 246 -13.49 5.93 12.58
N TRP A 247 -14.08 5.62 11.44
CA TRP A 247 -14.39 6.60 10.40
C TRP A 247 -15.88 6.50 10.08
N ASP A 248 -16.65 7.40 10.68
CA ASP A 248 -18.11 7.39 10.58
C ASP A 248 -18.58 7.96 9.24
N ASN A 249 -19.75 7.50 8.78
CA ASN A 249 -20.45 8.04 7.60
C ASN A 249 -19.67 7.93 6.28
N VAL A 250 -18.88 6.87 6.11
CA VAL A 250 -18.17 6.57 4.84
C VAL A 250 -18.49 5.16 4.36
N GLY A 251 -18.39 4.96 3.04
CA GLY A 251 -18.63 3.66 2.40
C GLY A 251 -17.45 2.69 2.55
N SER A 252 -17.68 1.44 2.12
CA SER A 252 -16.71 0.33 2.17
C SER A 252 -15.34 0.71 1.59
N ARG A 253 -15.29 1.42 0.46
CA ARG A 253 -14.05 1.86 -0.17
C ARG A 253 -13.16 2.73 0.73
N HIS A 254 -13.76 3.61 1.55
CA HIS A 254 -13.00 4.44 2.49
C HIS A 254 -12.51 3.63 3.69
N LEU A 255 -13.31 2.67 4.16
CA LEU A 255 -12.91 1.76 5.23
C LEU A 255 -11.74 0.87 4.76
N SER A 256 -11.79 0.36 3.52
CA SER A 256 -10.67 -0.36 2.90
C SER A 256 -9.44 0.52 2.75
N ALA A 257 -9.60 1.80 2.38
CA ALA A 257 -8.50 2.76 2.30
C ALA A 257 -7.83 2.98 3.67
N LEU A 258 -8.62 3.12 4.73
CA LEU A 258 -8.12 3.25 6.10
C LEU A 258 -7.40 1.97 6.58
N ALA A 259 -7.97 0.80 6.30
CA ALA A 259 -7.35 -0.47 6.64
C ALA A 259 -6.04 -0.69 5.87
N ALA A 260 -5.99 -0.29 4.59
CA ALA A 260 -4.78 -0.33 3.78
C ALA A 260 -3.71 0.62 4.32
N CYS A 261 -4.07 1.88 4.59
CA CYS A 261 -3.16 2.85 5.19
C CYS A 261 -2.57 2.33 6.52
N TRP A 262 -3.40 1.73 7.36
CA TRP A 262 -2.94 1.13 8.62
C TRP A 262 -2.06 -0.12 8.42
N ALA A 263 -2.34 -0.93 7.40
CA ALA A 263 -1.52 -2.10 7.08
C ALA A 263 -0.09 -1.68 6.68
N PHE A 264 0.03 -0.62 5.90
CA PHE A 264 1.29 -0.06 5.43
C PHE A 264 1.95 0.91 6.43
N ARG A 265 1.49 1.02 7.67
CA ARG A 265 2.01 1.99 8.67
C ARG A 265 3.51 1.92 8.98
N LEU A 266 4.19 0.85 8.59
CA LEU A 266 5.63 0.64 8.77
C LEU A 266 6.39 0.71 7.44
N GLN A 267 5.75 1.21 6.38
CA GLN A 267 6.26 1.25 5.03
C GLN A 267 5.87 2.57 4.37
N PRO A 268 6.72 3.11 3.48
CA PRO A 268 6.36 4.26 2.68
C PRO A 268 5.07 4.05 1.89
N SER A 269 4.03 4.83 2.19
CA SER A 269 2.75 4.73 1.47
C SER A 269 1.88 5.96 1.61
N ILE A 270 1.06 6.20 0.59
CA ILE A 270 -0.06 7.15 0.59
C ILE A 270 -1.28 6.45 0.01
N VAL A 271 -2.44 6.63 0.64
CA VAL A 271 -3.71 6.12 0.14
C VAL A 271 -4.61 7.29 -0.23
N ILE A 272 -5.12 7.31 -1.45
CA ILE A 272 -6.01 8.37 -1.94
C ILE A 272 -7.33 7.73 -2.33
N VAL A 273 -8.45 8.21 -1.79
CA VAL A 273 -9.78 7.65 -2.08
C VAL A 273 -10.77 8.75 -2.41
N ARG A 274 -11.56 8.53 -3.46
CA ARG A 274 -12.68 9.37 -3.87
C ARG A 274 -14.00 8.64 -3.65
N SER A 275 -14.93 9.33 -3.01
CA SER A 275 -16.34 8.90 -2.93
C SER A 275 -17.09 9.18 -4.23
N GLU A 276 -18.20 8.49 -4.47
CA GLU A 276 -19.10 8.82 -5.56
C GLU A 276 -19.68 10.24 -5.46
N THR A 277 -19.83 10.77 -4.25
CA THR A 277 -20.22 12.17 -4.01
C THR A 277 -19.13 13.20 -4.38
N GLY A 278 -17.95 12.73 -4.80
CA GLY A 278 -16.83 13.56 -5.23
C GLY A 278 -15.94 14.09 -4.11
N LYS A 279 -16.20 13.74 -2.84
CA LYS A 279 -15.24 13.99 -1.75
C LYS A 279 -14.01 13.11 -1.92
N VAL A 280 -12.83 13.71 -1.84
CA VAL A 280 -11.53 13.05 -1.91
C VAL A 280 -10.88 13.07 -0.53
N HIS A 281 -10.24 11.97 -0.18
CA HIS A 281 -9.44 11.86 1.03
C HIS A 281 -8.04 11.36 0.71
N VAL A 282 -7.04 11.94 1.36
CA VAL A 282 -5.65 11.47 1.33
C VAL A 282 -5.29 11.00 2.73
N LEU A 283 -4.85 9.75 2.87
CA LEU A 283 -4.48 9.15 4.14
C LEU A 283 -2.98 8.90 4.20
N HIS A 284 -2.40 9.22 5.35
CA HIS A 284 -0.99 9.05 5.66
C HIS A 284 -0.84 8.63 7.14
N VAL A 285 0.11 7.75 7.42
CA VAL A 285 0.49 7.40 8.80
C VAL A 285 1.63 8.31 9.22
N THR A 286 1.49 8.99 10.35
CA THR A 286 2.58 9.81 10.88
C THR A 286 3.57 8.97 11.68
N TYR A 287 4.85 9.21 11.42
CA TYR A 287 5.94 8.43 12.01
C TYR A 287 6.34 8.90 13.41
N GLU A 288 6.14 10.20 13.71
CA GLU A 288 6.47 10.79 15.03
C GLU A 288 5.83 10.05 16.20
N ASN A 289 4.65 9.45 16.01
CA ASN A 289 3.95 8.69 17.05
C ASN A 289 3.64 7.23 16.66
N SER A 290 4.07 6.77 15.47
CA SER A 290 3.90 5.41 14.92
C SER A 290 2.49 4.79 15.02
N ARG A 291 1.47 5.59 15.34
CA ARG A 291 0.14 5.12 15.79
C ARG A 291 -1.00 6.05 15.46
N SER A 292 -0.79 7.06 14.60
CA SER A 292 -1.86 7.92 14.11
C SER A 292 -1.96 7.87 12.60
N VAL A 293 -3.19 7.80 12.11
CA VAL A 293 -3.52 8.06 10.71
C VAL A 293 -4.06 9.48 10.64
N LEU A 294 -3.47 10.28 9.75
CA LEU A 294 -4.03 11.57 9.34
C LEU A 294 -4.80 11.39 8.06
N ALA A 295 -5.98 12.00 7.98
CA ALA A 295 -6.75 12.08 6.74
C ALA A 295 -6.96 13.55 6.37
N LEU A 296 -6.60 13.91 5.15
CA LEU A 296 -7.00 15.18 4.56
C LEU A 296 -8.34 14.96 3.85
N ALA A 297 -9.31 15.86 4.03
CA ALA A 297 -10.56 15.83 3.29
C ALA A 297 -10.63 17.03 2.35
N PHE A 298 -10.92 16.75 1.08
CA PHE A 298 -11.02 17.76 0.04
C PHE A 298 -12.34 17.58 -0.73
N LYS A 299 -13.06 18.68 -0.96
CA LYS A 299 -14.21 18.70 -1.86
C LYS A 299 -14.01 19.82 -2.89
N PRO A 300 -13.91 19.50 -4.19
CA PRO A 300 -13.75 20.53 -5.21
C PRO A 300 -14.97 21.46 -5.24
N ARG A 301 -14.74 22.78 -5.29
CA ARG A 301 -15.81 23.80 -5.26
C ARG A 301 -16.67 23.79 -6.52
N ARG A 302 -16.09 23.52 -7.70
CA ARG A 302 -16.78 23.37 -8.99
C ARG A 302 -16.02 22.41 -9.90
N ARG A 303 -16.75 21.69 -10.75
CA ARG A 303 -16.21 20.67 -11.67
C ARG A 303 -15.43 21.25 -12.87
N GLN A 304 -15.52 22.56 -13.11
CA GLN A 304 -15.10 23.19 -14.38
C GLN A 304 -13.69 23.79 -14.39
N ASP A 305 -13.03 23.95 -13.24
CA ASP A 305 -11.84 24.82 -13.16
C ASP A 305 -10.49 24.08 -13.16
N VAL A 306 -10.46 22.76 -13.35
CA VAL A 306 -9.20 21.99 -13.31
C VAL A 306 -9.06 21.11 -14.56
N LYS A 307 -8.78 21.74 -15.71
CA LYS A 307 -8.18 21.02 -16.83
C LYS A 307 -6.69 20.88 -16.53
N ILE A 308 -6.25 19.64 -16.43
CA ILE A 308 -4.82 19.31 -16.36
C ILE A 308 -4.47 18.92 -17.76
N GLU A 309 -3.58 19.68 -18.36
CA GLU A 309 -2.95 19.31 -19.62
C GLU A 309 -1.95 18.21 -19.27
N PHE A 310 -2.19 17.02 -19.81
CA PHE A 310 -1.21 15.94 -19.77
C PHE A 310 -0.29 16.16 -20.96
N ASP A 311 1.03 16.17 -20.72
CA ASP A 311 2.02 16.23 -21.80
C ASP A 311 1.80 15.03 -22.72
N THR A 312 1.47 15.30 -23.98
CA THR A 312 1.25 14.31 -25.05
C THR A 312 2.56 13.77 -25.60
#